data_AF-A0A9D4L5K4-F1
#
_entry.id   AF-A0A9D4L5K4-F1
#
_cell.length_a   1.000
_cell.length_b   1.000
_cell.length_c   1.000
_cell.angle_alpha   90.00
_cell.angle_beta   90.00
_cell.angle_gamma   90.00
#
_symmetry.space_group_name_H-M   'P 1'
#
loop_
_entity.id
_entity.type
_entity.pdbx_description
1 polymer ?
#
loop_
_entity_poly.entity_id
_entity_poly.type
_entity_poly.pdbx_seq_one_letter_code
_entity_poly.pdbx_strand_id
1 'polypeptide(L)'
;MFRYTLVAAVITLINVLEWTNGVALDGTCTTAPDCTGTNPNSDCTGADGSKTCKCATGYTKQGTACKANLGIACTASTDCDTVTTTDAVCDLNAASKICAVGVDGDCSGTKSSMCPTSATCETNKCECTTGYTATTTKLCSKSGADVLVNSMSVLVMLTGLIVAKIF
;
A
#
# COMPACT_ATOMS: atom_id res chain seq x y z
N MET A 1 0.36 -59.08 -9.82
CA MET A 1 1.41 -58.24 -10.44
C MET A 1 0.86 -56.89 -10.95
N PHE A 2 -0.12 -56.27 -10.26
CA PHE A 2 -0.86 -55.09 -10.75
C PHE A 2 -0.69 -53.83 -9.87
N ARG A 3 0.26 -53.83 -8.92
CA ARG A 3 0.42 -52.73 -7.94
C ARG A 3 1.58 -51.76 -8.22
N TYR A 4 2.40 -52.03 -9.23
CA TYR A 4 3.61 -51.22 -9.50
C TYR A 4 3.41 -50.12 -10.55
N THR A 5 2.41 -50.21 -11.43
CA THR A 5 2.23 -49.25 -12.54
C THR A 5 1.51 -47.97 -12.13
N LEU A 6 0.71 -48.00 -11.05
CA LEU A 6 -0.02 -46.83 -10.55
C LEU A 6 0.87 -45.87 -9.75
N VAL A 7 1.93 -46.38 -9.09
CA VAL A 7 2.83 -45.55 -8.27
C VAL A 7 3.72 -44.65 -9.13
N ALA A 8 4.14 -45.13 -10.31
CA ALA A 8 4.93 -44.33 -11.26
C ALA A 8 4.12 -43.19 -11.91
N ALA A 9 2.82 -43.40 -12.13
CA ALA A 9 1.92 -42.37 -12.67
C ALA A 9 1.62 -41.26 -11.66
N VAL A 10 1.52 -41.58 -10.36
CA VAL A 10 1.27 -40.56 -9.32
C VAL A 10 2.52 -39.71 -9.06
N ILE A 11 3.73 -40.27 -9.16
CA ILE A 11 4.98 -39.51 -8.97
C ILE A 11 5.27 -38.56 -10.15
N THR A 12 4.84 -38.88 -11.37
CA THR A 12 4.97 -37.98 -12.53
C THR A 12 3.95 -36.84 -12.52
N LEU A 13 2.83 -36.98 -11.80
CA LEU A 13 1.86 -35.90 -11.56
C LEU A 13 2.30 -34.91 -10.45
N ILE A 14 3.21 -35.31 -9.55
CA ILE A 14 3.69 -34.43 -8.46
C ILE A 14 4.72 -33.39 -8.96
N ASN A 15 5.35 -33.60 -10.12
CA ASN A 15 6.41 -32.73 -10.63
C ASN A 15 5.94 -31.54 -11.49
N VAL A 16 4.64 -31.24 -11.57
CA VAL A 16 4.11 -30.02 -12.24
C VAL A 16 3.55 -29.03 -11.21
N LEU A 17 4.11 -29.04 -10.01
CA LEU A 17 4.06 -27.88 -9.13
C LEU A 17 5.49 -27.39 -9.04
N GLU A 18 5.97 -26.74 -10.11
CA GLU A 18 7.03 -25.76 -9.96
C GLU A 18 6.48 -24.70 -9.02
N TRP A 19 6.71 -24.91 -7.73
CA TRP A 19 6.80 -23.82 -6.78
C TRP A 19 7.83 -22.87 -7.36
N THR A 20 7.36 -21.86 -8.08
CA THR A 20 8.13 -20.65 -8.32
C THR A 20 8.40 -20.08 -6.93
N ASN A 21 9.52 -20.51 -6.33
CA ASN A 21 10.09 -19.88 -5.17
C ASN A 21 10.32 -18.43 -5.59
N GLY A 22 9.41 -17.54 -5.20
CA GLY A 22 9.41 -16.20 -5.76
C GLY A 22 10.75 -15.53 -5.48
N VAL A 23 11.32 -14.97 -6.54
CA VAL A 23 12.63 -14.34 -6.57
C VAL A 23 12.49 -12.96 -5.92
N ALA A 24 13.38 -12.63 -5.00
CA ALA A 24 13.42 -11.32 -4.36
C ALA A 24 13.75 -10.21 -5.38
N LEU A 25 13.41 -8.95 -5.06
CA LEU A 25 13.84 -7.80 -5.86
C LEU A 25 15.36 -7.79 -6.08
N ASP A 26 15.78 -7.39 -7.28
CA ASP A 26 17.12 -7.46 -7.87
C ASP A 26 17.66 -8.89 -8.14
N GLY A 27 16.90 -9.93 -7.80
CA GLY A 27 17.24 -11.31 -8.15
C GLY A 27 17.00 -11.61 -9.63
N THR A 28 17.74 -12.59 -10.15
CA THR A 28 17.62 -13.04 -11.54
C THR A 28 16.31 -13.76 -11.77
N CYS A 29 15.62 -13.43 -12.86
CA CYS A 29 14.33 -14.00 -13.22
C CYS A 29 14.28 -14.37 -14.71
N THR A 30 13.31 -15.19 -15.08
CA THR A 30 13.01 -15.59 -16.46
C THR A 30 11.68 -14.99 -16.93
N THR A 31 10.70 -14.95 -16.03
CA THR A 31 9.33 -14.50 -16.32
C THR A 31 8.77 -13.61 -15.20
N ALA A 32 7.73 -12.82 -15.51
CA ALA A 32 7.08 -11.95 -14.52
C ALA A 32 6.55 -12.69 -13.27
N PRO A 33 5.93 -13.89 -13.39
CA PRO A 33 5.52 -14.70 -12.23
C PRO A 33 6.63 -15.01 -11.23
N ASP A 34 7.89 -15.10 -11.68
CA ASP A 34 9.03 -15.35 -10.80
C ASP A 34 9.15 -14.25 -9.72
N CYS A 35 8.74 -13.02 -10.04
CA CYS A 35 8.90 -11.86 -9.16
C CYS A 35 7.63 -11.56 -8.35
N THR A 36 6.45 -11.67 -8.97
CA THR A 36 5.17 -11.21 -8.39
C THR A 36 4.70 -12.06 -7.20
N GLY A 37 5.13 -13.32 -7.12
CA GLY A 37 4.78 -14.21 -6.01
C GLY A 37 5.36 -13.77 -4.65
N THR A 38 6.56 -13.18 -4.65
CA THR A 38 7.23 -12.71 -3.41
C THR A 38 7.20 -11.20 -3.27
N ASN A 39 7.15 -10.45 -4.38
CA ASN A 39 7.13 -9.00 -4.37
C ASN A 39 5.96 -8.53 -5.23
N PRO A 40 4.79 -8.27 -4.64
CA PRO A 40 3.67 -7.65 -5.36
C PRO A 40 4.12 -6.36 -6.06
N ASN A 41 3.54 -6.09 -7.23
CA ASN A 41 3.88 -4.92 -8.06
C ASN A 41 5.32 -4.90 -8.57
N SER A 42 5.93 -6.07 -8.74
CA SER A 42 7.21 -6.24 -9.43
C SER A 42 7.03 -6.89 -10.80
N ASP A 43 8.04 -6.77 -11.64
CA ASP A 43 8.10 -7.37 -12.96
C ASP A 43 9.52 -7.86 -13.25
N CYS A 44 9.63 -8.85 -14.13
CA CYS A 44 10.89 -9.40 -14.59
C CYS A 44 11.37 -8.62 -15.81
N THR A 45 12.30 -7.68 -15.60
CA THR A 45 12.71 -6.73 -16.63
C THR A 45 14.19 -6.85 -16.98
N GLY A 46 14.54 -6.62 -18.25
CA GLY A 46 15.92 -6.70 -18.77
C GLY A 46 15.97 -7.38 -20.14
N ALA A 47 17.16 -7.41 -20.75
CA ALA A 47 17.41 -8.17 -21.98
C ALA A 47 17.73 -9.63 -21.66
N ASP A 48 17.49 -10.54 -22.62
CA ASP A 48 17.71 -11.98 -22.44
C ASP A 48 19.16 -12.27 -21.98
N GLY A 49 19.28 -12.93 -20.82
CA GLY A 49 20.55 -13.20 -20.12
C GLY A 49 20.84 -12.34 -18.89
N SER A 50 20.10 -11.24 -18.67
CA SER A 50 20.31 -10.36 -17.50
C SER A 50 19.02 -9.82 -16.88
N LYS A 51 17.89 -10.53 -17.05
CA LYS A 51 16.61 -10.11 -16.48
C LYS A 51 16.65 -10.21 -14.95
N THR A 52 16.16 -9.16 -14.30
CA THR A 52 16.06 -9.12 -12.84
C THR A 52 14.69 -8.63 -12.40
N CYS A 53 14.27 -9.06 -11.22
CA CYS A 53 13.04 -8.59 -10.60
C CYS A 53 13.18 -7.13 -10.19
N LYS A 54 12.38 -6.24 -10.78
CA LYS A 54 12.33 -4.83 -10.45
C LYS A 54 10.90 -4.42 -10.14
N CYS A 55 10.71 -3.30 -9.45
CA CYS A 55 9.37 -2.76 -9.31
C CYS A 55 8.79 -2.42 -10.68
N ALA A 56 7.51 -2.76 -10.86
CA ALA A 56 6.78 -2.44 -12.07
C ALA A 56 6.70 -0.93 -12.27
N THR A 57 6.36 -0.51 -13.49
CA THR A 57 6.21 0.92 -13.80
C THR A 57 5.21 1.57 -12.85
N GLY A 58 5.58 2.71 -12.27
CA GLY A 58 4.76 3.41 -11.27
C GLY A 58 5.04 2.99 -9.82
N TYR A 59 5.97 2.07 -9.58
CA TYR A 59 6.35 1.64 -8.24
C TYR A 59 7.85 1.84 -7.99
N THR A 60 8.19 2.22 -6.76
CA THR A 60 9.56 2.42 -6.29
C THR A 60 9.93 1.36 -5.27
N LYS A 61 11.17 0.86 -5.37
CA LYS A 61 11.72 -0.09 -4.39
C LYS A 61 11.98 0.62 -3.06
N GLN A 62 11.35 0.13 -2.00
CA GLN A 62 11.66 0.48 -0.61
C GLN A 62 11.95 -0.77 0.20
N GLY A 63 13.22 -0.96 0.57
CA GLY A 63 13.68 -2.20 1.20
C GLY A 63 13.42 -3.39 0.27
N THR A 64 12.57 -4.32 0.71
CA THR A 64 12.18 -5.51 -0.07
C THR A 64 10.83 -5.37 -0.77
N ALA A 65 10.16 -4.21 -0.67
CA ALA A 65 8.83 -4.01 -1.22
C ALA A 65 8.80 -2.99 -2.36
N CYS A 66 7.81 -3.12 -3.24
CA CYS A 66 7.49 -2.11 -4.24
C CYS A 66 6.34 -1.23 -3.74
N LYS A 67 6.60 0.07 -3.61
CA LYS A 67 5.65 1.07 -3.12
C LYS A 67 5.12 1.91 -4.27
N ALA A 68 3.83 2.20 -4.24
CA ALA A 68 3.13 2.93 -5.28
C ALA A 68 3.55 4.41 -5.30
N ASN A 69 3.86 4.93 -6.48
CA ASN A 69 4.16 6.35 -6.66
C ASN A 69 2.86 7.19 -6.62
N LEU A 70 3.01 8.51 -6.57
CA LEU A 70 1.87 9.42 -6.66
C LEU A 70 1.02 9.15 -7.90
N GLY A 71 -0.31 9.18 -7.74
CA GLY A 71 -1.29 8.88 -8.78
C GLY A 71 -1.53 7.40 -9.04
N ILE A 72 -0.79 6.49 -8.41
CA ILE A 72 -1.00 5.05 -8.52
C ILE A 72 -1.96 4.56 -7.45
N ALA A 73 -2.76 3.56 -7.79
CA ALA A 73 -3.74 2.98 -6.89
C ALA A 73 -3.09 2.36 -5.64
N CYS A 74 -3.78 2.48 -4.52
CA CYS A 74 -3.39 1.97 -3.22
C CYS A 74 -4.60 1.42 -2.47
N THR A 75 -4.33 0.56 -1.49
CA THR A 75 -5.35 -0.10 -0.65
C THR A 75 -5.14 0.16 0.83
N ALA A 76 -3.91 0.51 1.23
CA ALA A 76 -3.53 0.84 2.58
C ALA A 76 -2.59 2.06 2.62
N SER A 77 -2.53 2.72 3.77
CA SER A 77 -1.65 3.88 4.00
C SER A 77 -0.16 3.55 3.84
N THR A 78 0.22 2.28 4.00
CA THR A 78 1.60 1.81 3.86
C THR A 78 2.00 1.48 2.42
N ASP A 79 1.09 1.58 1.46
CA ASP A 79 1.36 1.21 0.06
C ASP A 79 2.17 2.27 -0.69
N CYS A 80 2.09 3.53 -0.27
CA CYS A 80 2.66 4.67 -1.00
C CYS A 80 4.15 4.88 -0.75
N ASP A 81 4.85 5.39 -1.77
CA ASP A 81 6.28 5.69 -1.72
C ASP A 81 6.57 6.93 -0.86
N THR A 82 6.93 6.71 0.40
CA THR A 82 7.37 7.74 1.34
C THR A 82 8.86 8.14 1.24
N VAL A 83 9.67 7.49 0.39
CA VAL A 83 11.12 7.73 0.29
C VAL A 83 11.42 8.79 -0.76
N THR A 84 10.79 8.71 -1.93
CA THR A 84 10.91 9.77 -2.95
C THR A 84 9.98 10.95 -2.65
N THR A 85 8.89 10.68 -1.92
CA THR A 85 7.90 11.67 -1.51
C THR A 85 7.54 11.49 -0.05
N THR A 86 8.23 12.22 0.84
CA THR A 86 8.09 12.14 2.32
C THR A 86 6.66 12.32 2.85
N ASP A 87 5.77 12.86 2.02
CA ASP A 87 4.38 13.15 2.36
C ASP A 87 3.37 12.28 1.60
N ALA A 88 3.79 11.24 0.87
CA ALA A 88 2.84 10.40 0.15
C ALA A 88 1.90 9.65 1.10
N VAL A 89 0.59 9.77 0.87
CA VAL A 89 -0.48 9.11 1.62
C VAL A 89 -1.47 8.45 0.68
N CYS A 90 -2.07 7.35 1.11
CA CYS A 90 -3.16 6.74 0.36
C CYS A 90 -4.47 7.50 0.65
N ASP A 91 -5.01 8.22 -0.35
CA ASP A 91 -6.32 8.86 -0.22
C ASP A 91 -7.42 7.80 -0.39
N LEU A 92 -7.78 7.16 0.73
CA LEU A 92 -8.84 6.15 0.79
C LEU A 92 -10.23 6.73 0.57
N ASN A 93 -10.38 8.06 0.60
CA ASN A 93 -11.64 8.75 0.34
C ASN A 93 -11.83 9.06 -1.15
N ALA A 94 -10.75 9.03 -1.95
CA ALA A 94 -10.84 9.15 -3.39
C ALA A 94 -11.56 7.93 -3.99
N ALA A 95 -12.43 8.17 -4.97
CA ALA A 95 -13.10 7.10 -5.72
C ALA A 95 -12.10 6.09 -6.32
N SER A 96 -10.93 6.58 -6.74
CA SER A 96 -9.86 5.78 -7.35
C SER A 96 -8.82 5.27 -6.35
N LYS A 97 -8.91 5.62 -5.06
CA LYS A 97 -7.95 5.26 -3.98
C LYS A 97 -6.50 5.31 -4.44
N ILE A 98 -5.94 6.50 -4.52
CA ILE A 98 -4.62 6.74 -5.10
C ILE A 98 -3.64 7.28 -4.06
N CYS A 99 -2.35 7.06 -4.30
CA CYS A 99 -1.31 7.76 -3.56
C CYS A 99 -1.31 9.26 -3.94
N ALA A 100 -1.41 10.11 -2.94
CA ALA A 100 -1.51 11.56 -3.05
C ALA A 100 -0.46 12.23 -2.14
N VAL A 101 -0.15 13.49 -2.39
CA VAL A 101 0.68 14.32 -1.51
C VAL A 101 -0.17 14.72 -0.31
N GLY A 102 0.16 14.19 0.87
CA GLY A 102 -0.55 14.52 2.10
C GLY A 102 -0.58 16.02 2.39
N VAL A 103 -1.51 16.43 3.26
CA VAL A 103 -1.62 17.82 3.72
C VAL A 103 -0.28 18.32 4.27
N ASP A 104 -0.02 19.61 4.08
CA ASP A 104 1.28 20.29 4.30
C ASP A 104 2.43 19.82 3.41
N GLY A 105 2.24 18.75 2.62
CA GLY A 105 3.22 18.21 1.70
C GLY A 105 3.41 19.08 0.46
N ASP A 106 4.61 19.02 -0.11
CA ASP A 106 5.00 19.80 -1.28
C ASP A 106 4.26 19.33 -2.55
N CYS A 107 3.39 20.20 -3.07
CA CYS A 107 2.64 20.01 -4.31
C CYS A 107 3.15 20.89 -5.46
N SER A 108 4.40 21.35 -5.42
CA SER A 108 4.99 22.13 -6.52
C SER A 108 5.18 21.33 -7.81
N GLY A 109 5.26 22.03 -8.93
CA GLY A 109 5.69 21.47 -10.21
C GLY A 109 4.74 20.40 -10.75
N THR A 110 5.23 19.18 -10.97
CA THR A 110 4.41 18.08 -11.51
C THR A 110 3.42 17.49 -10.49
N LYS A 111 3.49 17.92 -9.23
CA LYS A 111 2.65 17.42 -8.12
C LYS A 111 1.41 18.29 -7.85
N SER A 112 1.19 19.38 -8.59
CA SER A 112 0.15 20.37 -8.25
C SER A 112 -1.28 19.85 -8.34
N SER A 113 -1.50 18.73 -9.02
CA SER A 113 -2.79 18.03 -9.07
C SER A 113 -2.84 16.78 -8.19
N MET A 114 -1.85 16.56 -7.33
CA MET A 114 -1.67 15.30 -6.59
C MET A 114 -2.07 15.41 -5.11
N CYS A 115 -2.74 16.47 -4.68
CA CYS A 115 -3.31 16.54 -3.32
C CYS A 115 -4.51 15.58 -3.17
N PRO A 116 -4.84 15.17 -1.92
CA PRO A 116 -6.06 14.43 -1.60
C PRO A 116 -7.30 15.13 -2.16
N THR A 117 -8.35 14.36 -2.41
CA THR A 117 -9.63 14.84 -2.95
C THR A 117 -10.31 15.91 -2.10
N SER A 118 -9.97 16.01 -0.82
CA SER A 118 -10.44 17.02 0.14
C SER A 118 -9.43 18.15 0.40
N ALA A 119 -8.39 18.27 -0.43
CA ALA A 119 -7.35 19.28 -0.34
C ALA A 119 -7.07 19.94 -1.72
N THR A 120 -6.54 21.15 -1.68
CA THR A 120 -6.09 21.92 -2.85
C THR A 120 -4.62 22.29 -2.71
N CYS A 121 -3.91 22.39 -3.83
CA CYS A 121 -2.52 22.86 -3.83
C CYS A 121 -2.51 24.40 -3.77
N GLU A 122 -2.19 24.96 -2.60
CA GLU A 122 -2.07 26.39 -2.39
C GLU A 122 -0.65 26.73 -1.94
N THR A 123 -0.03 27.72 -2.59
CA THR A 123 1.32 28.18 -2.22
C THR A 123 2.34 27.05 -2.06
N ASN A 124 2.29 26.07 -2.97
CA ASN A 124 3.13 24.86 -3.00
C ASN A 124 2.87 23.83 -1.89
N LYS A 125 1.76 23.93 -1.16
CA LYS A 125 1.36 22.93 -0.16
C LYS A 125 -0.07 22.45 -0.35
N CYS A 126 -0.32 21.20 -0.01
CA CYS A 126 -1.69 20.70 0.04
C CYS A 126 -2.39 21.23 1.30
N GLU A 127 -3.41 22.05 1.12
CA GLU A 127 -4.23 22.61 2.19
C GLU A 127 -5.65 22.05 2.12
N CYS A 128 -6.26 21.79 3.27
CA CYS A 128 -7.62 21.28 3.31
C CYS A 128 -8.63 22.30 2.79
N THR A 129 -9.54 21.85 1.93
CA THR A 129 -10.65 22.68 1.46
C THR A 129 -11.55 23.12 2.62
N THR A 130 -12.23 24.26 2.49
CA THR A 130 -13.14 24.81 3.50
C THR A 130 -14.10 23.75 4.06
N GLY A 131 -14.17 23.65 5.39
CA GLY A 131 -15.00 22.68 6.10
C GLY A 131 -14.31 21.35 6.42
N TYR A 132 -13.05 21.18 6.01
CA TYR A 132 -12.20 20.06 6.39
C TYR A 132 -11.04 20.50 7.30
N THR A 133 -10.54 19.57 8.10
CA THR A 133 -9.38 19.76 8.98
C THR A 133 -8.36 18.66 8.73
N ALA A 134 -7.08 19.03 8.74
CA ALA A 134 -5.98 18.09 8.64
C ALA A 134 -5.99 17.10 9.81
N THR A 135 -5.80 15.82 9.50
CA THR A 135 -5.66 14.75 10.48
C THR A 135 -4.18 14.42 10.72
N THR A 136 -3.91 13.61 11.73
CA THR A 136 -2.56 13.05 11.96
C THR A 136 -2.10 12.11 10.85
N THR A 137 -3.00 11.62 9.99
CA THR A 137 -2.69 10.79 8.83
C THR A 137 -2.37 11.60 7.58
N LYS A 138 -2.20 12.93 7.72
CA LYS A 138 -2.00 13.89 6.64
C LYS A 138 -3.09 13.87 5.56
N LEU A 139 -4.32 13.55 5.96
CA LEU A 139 -5.52 13.63 5.13
C LEU A 139 -6.43 14.73 5.66
N CYS A 140 -7.45 15.09 4.90
CA CYS A 140 -8.47 16.04 5.32
C CYS A 140 -9.76 15.32 5.68
N SER A 141 -10.23 15.52 6.91
CA SER A 141 -11.52 15.02 7.42
C SER A 141 -12.52 16.16 7.60
N LYS A 142 -13.81 15.91 7.35
CA LYS A 142 -14.84 16.94 7.52
C LYS A 142 -14.97 17.31 8.99
N SER A 143 -14.85 18.60 9.30
CA SER A 143 -14.95 19.10 10.67
C SER A 143 -16.37 18.80 11.20
N GLY A 144 -16.46 17.87 12.16
CA GLY A 144 -17.72 17.37 12.73
C GLY A 144 -17.98 15.86 12.59
N ALA A 145 -17.23 15.13 11.75
CA ALA A 145 -17.37 13.67 11.64
C ALA A 145 -16.42 12.88 12.56
N ASP A 146 -15.20 13.39 12.82
CA ASP A 146 -14.16 12.67 13.56
C ASP A 146 -14.12 12.95 15.08
N VAL A 147 -14.79 14.00 15.56
CA VAL A 147 -14.76 14.32 17.01
C VAL A 147 -15.52 13.29 17.84
N LEU A 148 -16.48 12.55 17.28
CA LEU A 148 -17.23 11.54 18.04
C LEU A 148 -16.52 10.19 18.15
N VAL A 149 -15.61 9.82 17.25
CA VAL A 149 -15.05 8.45 17.24
C VAL A 149 -13.92 8.30 18.26
N ASN A 150 -13.15 9.36 18.53
CA ASN A 150 -12.05 9.31 19.50
C ASN A 150 -12.47 9.69 20.94
N SER A 151 -13.58 10.42 21.11
CA SER A 151 -14.11 10.75 22.45
C SER A 151 -14.96 9.62 23.05
N MET A 152 -15.54 8.72 22.25
CA MET A 152 -16.32 7.60 22.77
C MET A 152 -15.46 6.42 23.27
N SER A 153 -14.21 6.28 22.81
CA SER A 153 -13.31 5.22 23.31
C SER A 153 -12.74 5.52 24.71
N VAL A 154 -12.64 6.79 25.10
CA VAL A 154 -12.14 7.18 26.44
C VAL A 154 -13.28 7.24 27.47
N LEU A 155 -14.51 7.58 27.07
CA LEU A 155 -15.63 7.75 28.01
C LEU A 155 -16.22 6.41 28.53
N VAL A 156 -16.01 5.29 27.83
CA VAL A 156 -16.50 3.97 28.25
C VAL A 156 -15.60 3.30 29.29
N MET A 157 -14.34 3.75 29.46
CA MET A 157 -13.45 3.16 30.47
C MET A 157 -13.53 3.83 31.85
N LEU A 158 -14.03 5.06 31.97
CA LEU A 158 -14.10 5.76 33.27
C LEU A 158 -15.43 5.57 34.01
N THR A 159 -16.51 5.18 33.33
CA THR A 159 -17.83 4.99 33.97
C THR A 159 -18.08 3.54 34.42
N GLY A 160 -17.27 2.57 33.97
CA GLY A 160 -17.40 1.15 34.32
C GLY A 160 -16.67 0.69 35.60
N LEU A 161 -15.85 1.54 36.23
CA LEU A 161 -14.98 1.13 37.34
C LEU A 161 -15.32 1.75 38.72
N ILE A 162 -16.49 2.40 38.87
CA ILE A 162 -16.90 2.99 40.16
C ILE A 162 -18.19 2.37 40.74
N VAL A 163 -18.91 1.52 40.00
CA VAL A 163 -20.14 0.85 40.51
C VAL A 163 -19.93 -0.66 40.70
N ALA A 164 -18.78 -1.06 41.23
CA ALA A 164 -18.52 -2.42 41.67
C ALA A 164 -17.72 -2.44 42.99
N LYS A 165 -18.12 -1.59 43.94
CA LYS A 165 -17.76 -1.67 45.37
C LYS A 165 -18.62 -0.65 46.13
N ILE A 166 -19.87 -1.03 46.37
CA ILE A 166 -20.75 -0.68 47.50
C ILE A 166 -22.13 -1.22 47.06
N PHE A 167 -22.31 -2.53 47.31
CA PHE A 167 -23.51 -3.22 47.80
C PHE A 167 -23.22 -4.72 47.72
#